data_AF-A0A3M1D7U4-F1
#
_entry.id   AF-A0A3M1D7U4-F1
#
_cell.length_a   1.000
_cell.length_b   1.000
_cell.length_c   1.000
_cell.angle_alpha   90.00
_cell.angle_beta   90.00
_cell.angle_gamma   90.00
#
_symmetry.space_group_name_H-M   'P 1'
#
loop_
_entity.id
_entity.type
_entity.pdbx_description
1 polymer ?
#
loop_
_entity_poly.entity_id
_entity_poly.type
_entity_poly.pdbx_seq_one_letter_code
_entity_poly.pdbx_strand_id
1 'polypeptide(L)'
;MKGLGIDNIRFNFIRPSLLAAGSRVWVPPIDRVRDAIAPLVALNEKKLHLRMNFADIPLCKLPWELLSQKRLFEKYVGENWDLVTEVSHAAPYASEDGTEEILRFNWQQRRQEFKAHPAGCRECIEQTLCEGIWKGYLDIYGEREFVGCSVQISTVLAGARTSKTRLSR
;
A
#
# COMPACT_ATOMS: atom_id res chain seq x y z
N MET A 1 -7.62 13.56 -17.90
CA MET A 1 -6.44 12.87 -17.32
C MET A 1 -5.24 13.04 -18.23
N LYS A 2 -5.10 12.33 -19.35
CA LYS A 2 -3.96 12.53 -20.28
C LYS A 2 -3.91 13.93 -20.90
N GLY A 3 -5.06 14.52 -21.22
CA GLY A 3 -5.14 15.93 -21.64
C GLY A 3 -4.72 16.95 -20.56
N LEU A 4 -4.57 16.51 -19.31
CA LEU A 4 -4.00 17.30 -18.21
C LEU A 4 -2.53 16.91 -17.92
N GLY A 5 -1.92 16.06 -18.76
CA GLY A 5 -0.57 15.52 -18.55
C GLY A 5 -0.49 14.43 -17.47
N ILE A 6 -1.61 13.99 -16.89
CA ILE A 6 -1.64 12.95 -15.86
C ILE A 6 -1.63 11.58 -16.52
N ASP A 7 -0.54 10.84 -16.33
CA ASP A 7 -0.34 9.49 -16.86
C ASP A 7 -0.12 8.42 -15.78
N ASN A 8 0.05 8.86 -14.53
CA ASN A 8 0.33 8.03 -13.36
C ASN A 8 -0.54 8.45 -12.18
N ILE A 9 -1.28 7.50 -11.60
CA ILE A 9 -2.10 7.70 -10.41
C ILE A 9 -1.73 6.64 -9.37
N ARG A 10 -1.44 7.08 -8.16
CA ARG A 10 -1.20 6.19 -7.04
C ARG A 10 -2.31 6.36 -6.00
N PHE A 11 -2.98 5.26 -5.69
CA PHE A 11 -3.96 5.22 -4.61
C PHE A 11 -3.25 4.81 -3.33
N ASN A 12 -2.82 5.81 -2.57
CA ASN A 12 -2.43 5.62 -1.18
C ASN A 12 -3.70 5.80 -0.35
N PHE A 13 -4.21 4.72 0.21
CA PHE A 13 -5.29 4.83 1.18
C PHE A 13 -4.74 5.66 2.34
N ILE A 14 -5.25 6.88 2.47
CA ILE A 14 -4.56 7.97 3.17
C ILE A 14 -4.18 7.49 4.56
N ARG A 15 -2.88 7.41 4.84
CA ARG A 15 -2.32 7.38 6.20
C ARG A 15 -3.01 8.51 6.97
N PRO A 16 -3.96 8.24 7.87
CA PRO A 16 -4.71 9.29 8.53
C PRO A 16 -3.75 10.11 9.38
N SER A 17 -3.36 11.27 8.86
CA SER A 17 -2.31 12.10 9.42
C SER A 17 -2.68 13.56 9.23
N LEU A 18 -2.12 14.43 10.08
CA LEU A 18 -2.43 15.85 10.09
C LEU A 18 -3.95 16.08 10.16
N LEU A 19 -4.52 16.79 9.19
CA LEU A 19 -5.96 17.12 9.13
C LEU A 19 -6.87 15.89 8.94
N ALA A 20 -6.33 14.77 8.45
CA ALA A 20 -7.09 13.54 8.28
C ALA A 20 -7.04 12.62 9.52
N ALA A 21 -6.19 12.91 10.50
CA ALA A 21 -6.06 12.09 11.71
C ALA A 21 -7.39 12.06 12.48
N GLY A 22 -7.86 10.86 12.83
CA GLY A 22 -9.12 10.67 13.56
C GLY A 22 -10.40 10.98 12.77
N SER A 23 -10.31 11.43 11.51
CA SER A 23 -11.48 11.95 10.79
C SER A 23 -12.10 10.92 9.84
N ARG A 24 -13.31 10.48 10.17
CA ARG A 24 -14.18 9.67 9.30
C ARG A 24 -14.72 10.42 8.08
N VAL A 25 -14.64 11.75 8.07
CA VAL A 25 -15.07 12.58 6.94
C VAL A 25 -14.01 12.52 5.83
N TRP A 26 -12.74 12.52 6.21
CA TRP A 26 -11.61 12.51 5.26
C TRP A 26 -11.14 11.10 4.90
N VAL A 27 -11.25 10.16 5.83
CA VAL A 27 -10.83 8.78 5.65
C VAL A 27 -12.08 7.92 5.51
N PRO A 28 -12.43 7.42 4.32
CA PRO A 28 -13.58 6.54 4.16
C PRO A 28 -13.31 5.14 4.74
N PRO A 29 -14.36 4.35 5.04
CA PRO A 29 -14.19 2.93 5.37
C PRO A 29 -13.66 2.17 4.14
N ILE A 30 -12.79 1.19 4.38
CA ILE A 30 -12.07 0.47 3.34
C ILE A 30 -13.00 -0.42 2.51
N ASP A 31 -14.06 -0.94 3.12
CA ASP A 31 -15.08 -1.71 2.40
C ASP A 31 -15.76 -0.88 1.31
N ARG A 32 -15.99 0.42 1.55
CA ARG A 32 -16.54 1.32 0.53
C ARG A 32 -15.58 1.53 -0.63
N VAL A 33 -14.28 1.57 -0.36
CA VAL A 33 -13.27 1.76 -1.41
C VAL A 33 -13.06 0.48 -2.20
N ARG A 34 -13.06 -0.69 -1.55
CA ARG A 34 -13.00 -1.99 -2.21
C ARG A 34 -14.00 -2.08 -3.35
N ASP A 35 -15.23 -1.66 -3.11
CA ASP A 35 -16.33 -1.73 -4.09
C ASP A 35 -16.07 -0.85 -5.34
N ALA A 36 -15.20 0.17 -5.23
CA ALA A 36 -14.80 1.03 -6.35
C ALA A 36 -13.59 0.51 -7.15
N ILE A 37 -12.80 -0.43 -6.60
CA ILE A 37 -11.54 -0.88 -7.21
C ILE A 37 -11.78 -1.63 -8.52
N ALA A 38 -12.65 -2.64 -8.52
CA ALA A 38 -12.88 -3.47 -9.71
C ALA A 38 -13.42 -2.66 -10.91
N PRO A 39 -14.44 -1.79 -10.76
CA PRO A 39 -14.88 -0.90 -11.84
C PRO A 39 -13.76 0.01 -12.37
N LEU A 40 -12.92 0.54 -11.48
CA LEU A 40 -11.83 1.43 -11.85
C LEU A 40 -10.73 0.69 -12.62
N VAL A 41 -10.36 -0.53 -12.20
CA VAL A 41 -9.44 -1.40 -12.94
C VAL A 41 -9.99 -1.70 -14.32
N ALA A 42 -11.25 -2.11 -14.43
CA ALA A 42 -11.88 -2.39 -15.71
C ALA A 42 -11.90 -1.16 -16.65
N LEU A 43 -12.20 0.02 -16.10
CA LEU A 43 -12.16 1.28 -16.84
C LEU A 43 -10.74 1.62 -17.31
N ASN A 44 -9.74 1.43 -16.46
CA ASN A 44 -8.36 1.72 -16.81
C ASN A 44 -7.84 0.77 -17.90
N GLU A 45 -8.18 -0.51 -17.81
CA GLU A 45 -7.80 -1.51 -18.82
C GLU A 45 -8.46 -1.26 -20.17
N LYS A 46 -9.72 -0.79 -20.18
CA LYS A 46 -10.49 -0.61 -21.42
C LYS A 46 -10.30 0.75 -22.11
N LYS A 47 -10.07 1.82 -21.34
CA LYS A 47 -10.17 3.19 -21.86
C LYS A 47 -9.02 4.10 -21.46
N LEU A 48 -8.65 4.14 -20.17
CA LEU A 48 -7.77 5.19 -19.68
C LEU A 48 -6.29 4.88 -19.98
N HIS A 49 -5.90 3.61 -19.84
CA HIS A 49 -4.53 3.14 -20.00
C HIS A 49 -3.51 4.03 -19.25
N LEU A 50 -3.84 4.33 -17.99
CA LEU A 50 -2.96 5.04 -17.06
C LEU A 50 -2.09 4.04 -16.31
N ARG A 51 -0.92 4.48 -15.86
CA ARG A 51 -0.17 3.79 -14.82
C ARG A 51 -0.93 4.00 -13.52
N MET A 52 -1.36 2.92 -12.88
CA MET A 52 -2.21 2.99 -11.71
C MET A 52 -1.89 1.86 -10.74
N ASN A 53 -1.81 2.16 -9.44
CA ASN A 53 -1.60 1.15 -8.40
C ASN A 53 -2.40 1.47 -7.11
N PHE A 54 -2.62 0.43 -6.30
CA PHE A 54 -3.30 0.45 -5.00
C PHE A 54 -2.32 0.05 -3.90
N ALA A 55 -1.28 0.85 -3.72
CA ALA A 55 -0.09 0.53 -2.94
C ALA A 55 -0.37 0.15 -1.46
N ASP A 56 -1.27 0.88 -0.80
CA ASP A 56 -1.49 0.77 0.65
C ASP A 56 -2.76 -0.01 1.05
N ILE A 57 -3.41 -0.67 0.10
CA ILE A 57 -4.62 -1.45 0.38
C ILE A 57 -4.21 -2.88 0.78
N PRO A 58 -4.61 -3.37 1.97
CA PRO A 58 -4.33 -4.74 2.40
C PRO A 58 -4.83 -5.75 1.37
N LEU A 59 -4.06 -6.81 1.12
CA LEU A 59 -4.39 -7.79 0.08
C LEU A 59 -5.78 -8.40 0.25
N CYS A 60 -6.18 -8.71 1.49
CA CYS A 60 -7.50 -9.27 1.77
C CYS A 60 -8.67 -8.28 1.55
N LYS A 61 -8.36 -7.01 1.21
CA LYS A 61 -9.33 -5.97 0.83
C LYS A 61 -9.32 -5.66 -0.66
N LEU A 62 -8.51 -6.36 -1.45
CA LEU A 62 -8.51 -6.24 -2.90
C LEU A 62 -9.47 -7.28 -3.53
N PRO A 63 -10.11 -6.96 -4.67
CA PRO A 63 -10.98 -7.90 -5.37
C PRO A 63 -10.22 -9.15 -5.83
N TRP A 64 -10.85 -10.32 -5.75
CA TRP A 64 -10.21 -11.58 -6.16
C TRP A 64 -9.85 -11.60 -7.65
N GLU A 65 -10.65 -10.94 -8.50
CA GLU A 65 -10.39 -10.81 -9.94
C GLU A 65 -9.08 -10.08 -10.23
N LEU A 66 -8.69 -9.16 -9.34
CA LEU A 66 -7.41 -8.46 -9.40
C LEU A 66 -6.27 -9.35 -8.90
N LEU A 67 -6.48 -10.08 -7.81
CA LEU A 67 -5.47 -10.90 -7.15
C LEU A 67 -5.13 -12.20 -7.88
N SER A 68 -6.14 -12.82 -8.50
CA SER A 68 -6.02 -14.11 -9.21
C SER A 68 -5.34 -14.01 -10.57
N GLN A 69 -5.23 -12.79 -11.13
CA GLN A 69 -4.62 -12.56 -12.42
C GLN A 69 -3.25 -11.93 -12.25
N LYS A 70 -2.18 -12.72 -12.43
CA LYS A 70 -0.78 -12.27 -12.30
C LYS A 70 -0.51 -10.92 -13.00
N ARG A 71 -0.95 -10.75 -14.24
CA ARG A 71 -0.77 -9.51 -15.01
C ARG A 71 -1.39 -8.29 -14.32
N LEU A 72 -2.60 -8.45 -13.77
CA LEU A 72 -3.27 -7.36 -13.08
C LEU A 72 -2.65 -7.14 -11.70
N PHE A 73 -2.33 -8.21 -10.98
CA PHE A 73 -1.63 -8.15 -9.69
C PHE A 73 -0.33 -7.35 -9.80
N GLU A 74 0.57 -7.71 -10.71
CA GLU A 74 1.85 -7.03 -10.91
C GLU A 74 1.68 -5.56 -11.30
N LYS A 75 0.62 -5.24 -12.06
CA LYS A 75 0.32 -3.89 -12.53
C LYS A 75 -0.25 -2.99 -11.43
N TYR A 76 -1.19 -3.50 -10.63
CA TYR A 76 -2.04 -2.68 -9.76
C TYR A 76 -1.76 -2.86 -8.26
N VAL A 77 -1.10 -3.95 -7.84
CA VAL A 77 -1.01 -4.31 -6.43
C VAL A 77 0.40 -4.08 -5.89
N GLY A 78 0.46 -3.49 -4.70
CA GLY A 78 1.70 -3.27 -3.96
C GLY A 78 2.54 -2.12 -4.51
N GLU A 79 3.76 -2.05 -3.99
CA GLU A 79 4.70 -0.95 -4.25
C GLU A 79 5.75 -1.31 -5.30
N ASN A 80 5.40 -2.17 -6.25
CA ASN A 80 6.33 -2.69 -7.28
C ASN A 80 7.01 -1.61 -8.14
N TRP A 81 6.55 -0.36 -8.02
CA TRP A 81 6.95 0.80 -8.80
C TRP A 81 7.75 1.82 -7.97
N ASP A 82 7.83 1.63 -6.65
CA ASP A 82 8.44 2.61 -5.78
C ASP A 82 9.95 2.47 -5.79
N LEU A 83 10.61 3.59 -6.06
CA LEU A 83 12.03 3.73 -5.80
C LEU A 83 12.27 3.66 -4.30
N VAL A 84 13.39 3.06 -3.91
CA VAL A 84 13.88 3.12 -2.54
C VAL A 84 14.02 4.59 -2.16
N THR A 85 13.14 5.05 -1.27
CA THR A 85 13.08 6.45 -0.87
C THR A 85 13.89 6.63 0.40
N GLU A 86 15.08 7.20 0.25
CA GLU A 86 15.89 7.68 1.37
C GLU A 86 15.43 9.07 1.76
N VAL A 87 15.02 9.23 3.01
CA VAL A 87 14.58 10.51 3.57
C VAL A 87 15.69 11.04 4.47
N SER A 88 16.12 12.26 4.21
CA SER A 88 17.00 13.02 5.09
C SER A 88 16.17 14.08 5.81
N HIS A 89 16.10 13.98 7.13
CA HIS A 89 15.40 14.95 7.97
C HIS A 89 16.44 15.67 8.83
N ALA A 90 16.69 16.94 8.53
CA ALA A 90 17.45 17.81 9.43
C ALA A 90 16.50 18.19 10.59
N ALA A 91 16.82 17.78 11.82
CA ALA A 91 16.09 18.26 12.98
C ALA A 91 16.43 19.76 13.19
N PRO A 92 15.43 20.65 13.35
CA PRO A 92 15.68 22.08 13.51
C PRO A 92 16.28 22.46 14.87
N TYR A 93 16.46 21.49 15.78
CA TYR A 93 17.08 21.70 17.08
C TYR A 93 18.41 20.97 17.09
N ALA A 94 19.49 21.74 17.11
CA ALA A 94 20.82 21.24 17.37
C ALA A 94 20.81 20.43 18.68
N SER A 95 21.57 19.34 18.71
CA SER A 95 21.99 18.71 19.96
C SER A 95 22.61 19.77 20.89
N GLU A 96 22.68 19.51 22.20
CA GLU A 96 23.34 20.42 23.17
C GLU A 96 24.78 20.81 22.76
N ASP A 97 25.40 20.02 21.87
CA ASP A 97 26.74 20.22 21.30
C ASP A 97 26.78 21.03 19.99
N GLY A 98 25.65 21.60 19.55
CA GLY A 98 25.60 22.48 18.37
C GLY A 98 25.73 21.77 17.02
N THR A 99 25.66 20.43 16.99
CA THR A 99 25.70 19.67 15.73
C THR A 99 24.28 19.42 15.23
N GLU A 100 23.98 19.87 14.00
CA GLU A 100 22.76 19.49 13.30
C GLU A 100 22.79 17.98 13.02
N GLU A 101 22.02 17.21 13.76
CA GLU A 101 21.89 15.78 13.49
C GLU A 101 20.93 15.56 12.31
N ILE A 102 21.50 15.23 11.14
CA ILE A 102 20.71 14.80 9.99
C ILE A 102 20.33 13.34 10.19
N LEU A 103 19.06 13.10 10.52
CA LEU A 103 18.50 11.76 10.56
C LEU A 103 18.23 11.29 9.12
N ARG A 104 18.97 10.27 8.68
CA ARG A 104 18.73 9.58 7.41
C ARG A 104 18.06 8.24 7.68
N PHE A 105 16.95 7.98 7.00
CA PHE A 105 16.27 6.69 7.10
C PHE A 105 15.61 6.30 5.79
N ASN A 106 15.45 4.99 5.62
CA ASN A 106 14.72 4.41 4.51
C ASN A 106 13.22 4.40 4.83
N TRP A 107 12.40 5.09 4.04
CA TRP A 107 10.96 5.17 4.29
C TRP A 107 10.25 3.82 4.14
N GLN A 108 10.71 2.97 3.20
CA GLN A 108 10.13 1.65 2.99
C GLN A 108 10.32 0.71 4.18
N GLN A 109 11.42 0.89 4.92
CA GLN A 109 11.64 0.18 6.18
C GLN A 109 10.81 0.80 7.31
N ARG A 110 10.86 2.13 7.44
CA ARG A 110 10.24 2.84 8.57
C ARG A 110 8.70 2.81 8.54
N ARG A 111 8.07 2.76 7.35
CA ARG A 111 6.60 2.68 7.22
C ARG A 111 5.98 1.51 7.98
N GLN A 112 6.72 0.40 8.13
CA GLN A 112 6.26 -0.80 8.85
C GLN A 112 5.97 -0.49 10.32
N GLU A 113 6.67 0.47 10.92
CA GLU A 113 6.43 0.94 12.30
C GLU A 113 5.02 1.53 12.48
N PHE A 114 4.44 2.05 11.39
CA PHE A 114 3.13 2.72 11.38
C PHE A 114 2.01 1.82 10.87
N LYS A 115 2.32 0.57 10.51
CA LYS A 115 1.33 -0.41 10.08
C LYS A 115 1.14 -1.49 11.14
N ALA A 116 0.00 -2.16 11.09
CA ALA A 116 -0.35 -3.26 11.96
C ALA A 116 -1.15 -4.31 11.20
N HIS A 117 -1.01 -5.56 11.62
CA HIS A 117 -1.85 -6.67 11.21
C HIS A 117 -2.98 -6.83 12.23
N PRO A 118 -4.25 -6.62 11.83
CA PRO A 118 -5.40 -6.85 12.70
C PRO A 118 -5.49 -8.30 13.19
N ALA A 119 -6.26 -8.56 14.23
CA ALA A 119 -6.42 -9.89 14.82
C ALA A 119 -6.81 -10.97 13.80
N GLY A 120 -7.61 -10.62 12.80
CA GLY A 120 -8.02 -11.54 11.73
C GLY A 120 -6.90 -11.97 10.78
N CYS A 121 -5.76 -11.26 10.80
CA CYS A 121 -4.60 -11.59 10.00
C CYS A 121 -3.68 -12.63 10.65
N ARG A 122 -3.87 -13.01 11.92
CA ARG A 122 -2.96 -13.90 12.68
C ARG A 122 -2.65 -15.21 11.94
N GLU A 123 -3.63 -15.78 11.26
CA GLU A 123 -3.51 -17.05 10.53
C GLU A 123 -3.33 -16.85 9.01
N CYS A 124 -3.21 -15.61 8.55
CA CYS A 124 -3.07 -15.31 7.13
C CYS A 124 -1.65 -15.66 6.65
N ILE A 125 -1.57 -16.52 5.63
CA ILE A 125 -0.29 -16.97 5.05
C ILE A 125 0.45 -15.87 4.30
N GLU A 126 -0.26 -14.82 3.88
CA GLU A 126 0.28 -13.70 3.11
C GLU A 126 0.76 -12.54 3.99
N GLN A 127 0.90 -12.73 5.30
CA GLN A 127 1.34 -11.68 6.23
C GLN A 127 2.68 -11.06 5.86
N THR A 128 3.59 -11.82 5.26
CA THR A 128 4.91 -11.31 4.84
C THR A 128 4.84 -10.50 3.55
N LEU A 129 3.83 -10.75 2.70
CA LEU A 129 3.61 -10.03 1.45
C LEU A 129 2.69 -8.81 1.67
N CYS A 130 1.76 -8.91 2.61
CA CYS A 130 0.84 -7.85 3.00
C CYS A 130 1.38 -7.11 4.22
N GLU A 131 1.77 -5.86 4.06
CA GLU A 131 2.31 -5.01 5.14
C GLU A 131 1.31 -4.64 6.24
N GLY A 132 0.06 -5.09 6.12
CA GLY A 132 -1.03 -4.73 7.01
C GLY A 132 -1.65 -3.38 6.67
N ILE A 133 -2.33 -2.77 7.64
CA ILE A 133 -3.03 -1.49 7.49
C ILE A 133 -2.39 -0.43 8.39
N TRP A 134 -2.49 0.84 8.01
CA TRP A 134 -2.04 1.95 8.85
C TRP A 134 -2.71 1.94 10.23
N LYS A 135 -1.93 2.06 11.31
CA LYS A 135 -2.45 2.12 12.70
C LYS A 135 -3.49 3.22 12.87
N GLY A 136 -3.26 4.40 12.28
CA GLY A 136 -4.23 5.50 12.29
C GLY A 136 -5.58 5.17 11.65
N TYR A 137 -5.66 4.19 10.76
CA TYR A 137 -6.95 3.69 10.24
C TYR A 137 -7.68 2.88 11.31
N LEU A 138 -6.95 2.02 12.03
CA LEU A 138 -7.49 1.22 13.13
C LEU A 138 -7.97 2.12 14.28
N ASP A 139 -7.30 3.24 14.53
CA ASP A 139 -7.75 4.23 15.52
C ASP A 139 -9.14 4.81 15.17
N ILE A 140 -9.48 4.89 13.87
CA ILE A 140 -10.76 5.45 13.40
C ILE A 140 -11.87 4.40 13.37
N TYR A 141 -11.57 3.21 12.85
CA TYR A 141 -12.57 2.19 12.50
C TYR A 141 -12.52 0.92 13.37
N GLY A 142 -11.41 0.72 14.09
CA GLY A 142 -11.11 -0.52 14.78
C GLY A 142 -10.81 -1.65 13.79
N GLU A 143 -10.91 -2.90 14.29
CA GLU A 143 -10.55 -4.09 13.50
C GLU A 143 -11.75 -4.77 12.82
N ARG A 144 -12.96 -4.23 12.97
CA ARG A 144 -14.21 -4.90 12.54
C ARG A 144 -14.24 -5.25 11.06
N GLU A 145 -13.67 -4.40 10.21
CA GLU A 145 -13.58 -4.67 8.77
C GLU A 145 -12.62 -5.82 8.46
N PHE A 146 -11.76 -6.26 9.38
CA PHE A 146 -10.75 -7.29 9.13
C PHE A 146 -11.07 -8.65 9.78
N VAL A 147 -12.28 -8.84 10.30
CA VAL A 147 -12.72 -10.13 10.83
C VAL A 147 -12.81 -11.15 9.69
N GLY A 148 -12.16 -12.31 9.85
CA GLY A 148 -12.13 -13.35 8.82
C GLY A 148 -11.34 -12.99 7.56
N CYS A 149 -10.50 -11.95 7.62
CA CYS A 149 -9.70 -11.49 6.47
C CYS A 149 -8.49 -12.40 6.26
N SER A 150 -8.68 -13.49 5.51
CA SER A 150 -7.58 -14.31 5.00
C SER A 150 -7.62 -14.34 3.48
N VAL A 151 -6.45 -14.36 2.87
CA VAL A 151 -6.30 -14.48 1.43
C VAL A 151 -5.15 -15.44 1.14
N GLN A 152 -5.26 -16.18 0.05
CA GLN A 152 -4.26 -17.15 -0.37
C GLN A 152 -3.95 -16.90 -1.85
N ILE A 153 -2.85 -16.20 -2.11
CA ILE A 153 -2.41 -15.83 -3.48
C ILE A 153 -1.04 -16.39 -3.82
N SER A 154 -0.30 -16.91 -2.84
CA SER A 154 1.00 -17.55 -3.00
C SER A 154 0.97 -18.65 -4.07
N THR A 155 -0.13 -19.40 -4.16
CA THR A 155 -0.34 -20.43 -5.19
C THR A 155 -0.49 -19.84 -6.59
N VAL A 156 -1.14 -18.68 -6.72
CA VAL A 156 -1.28 -17.93 -7.97
C VAL A 156 0.06 -17.32 -8.40
N LEU A 157 0.86 -16.84 -7.45
CA LEU A 157 2.14 -16.18 -7.70
C LEU A 157 3.32 -17.16 -7.83
N ALA A 158 3.22 -18.40 -7.33
CA ALA A 158 4.28 -19.41 -7.40
C ALA A 158 4.67 -19.81 -8.84
N GLY A 159 3.76 -19.66 -9.81
CA GLY A 159 4.08 -19.81 -11.25
C GLY A 159 5.00 -18.72 -11.82
N ALA A 160 5.46 -17.75 -11.02
CA ALA A 160 6.19 -16.56 -11.47
C ALA A 160 7.67 -16.46 -11.06
N ARG A 161 8.17 -17.34 -10.19
CA ARG A 161 9.51 -17.18 -9.57
C ARG A 161 10.71 -17.65 -10.41
N THR A 162 10.56 -17.95 -11.69
CA THR A 162 11.69 -18.40 -12.53
C THR A 162 12.46 -17.27 -13.24
N SER A 163 12.12 -15.98 -13.04
CA SER A 163 12.66 -14.91 -13.91
C SER A 163 13.48 -13.81 -13.25
N LYS A 164 13.76 -13.83 -11.94
CA LYS A 164 14.53 -12.76 -11.26
C LYS A 164 15.88 -13.22 -10.67
N THR A 165 16.64 -14.01 -11.43
CA THR A 165 18.05 -14.26 -11.14
C THR A 165 18.90 -14.00 -12.39
N ARG A 166 19.03 -12.73 -12.76
CA ARG A 166 20.16 -12.20 -13.56
C ARG A 166 20.01 -10.69 -13.67
N LEU A 167 20.77 -9.96 -12.85
CA LEU A 167 21.48 -8.73 -13.21
C LEU A 167 22.16 -8.20 -11.96
N SER A 168 23.28 -8.82 -11.65
CA SER A 168 24.36 -8.25 -10.83
C SER A 168 25.66 -8.63 -11.53
N ARG A 169 26.13 -7.73 -12.40
CA ARG A 169 27.51 -7.59 -12.86
C ARG A 169 27.76 -6.11 -13.03
#